data_AF-A0AAE5X6M3-F1
#
_entry.id   AF-A0AAE5X6M3-F1
#
_cell.length_a   1.000
_cell.length_b   1.000
_cell.length_c   1.000
_cell.angle_alpha   90.00
_cell.angle_beta   90.00
_cell.angle_gamma   90.00
#
_symmetry.space_group_name_H-M   'P 1'
#
loop_
_entity.id
_entity.type
_entity.pdbx_description
1 polymer ?
#
loop_
_entity_poly.entity_id
_entity_poly.type
_entity_poly.pdbx_seq_one_letter_code
_entity_poly.pdbx_strand_id
1 'polypeptide(L)'
;MPSKRNGTLSVEVHYGSCPMPFYDFEAIKASTDILKVAEDLQLTLKKSGAGYRCACPACGANNERGLVITPGKGYYCFAQMKGGDVIALVGHTLNIGTKEAAGWLQEMYFTGEGTRTVQSQEAGQVPTVPPKKESREKPAASFNPNAYLAKLRYSDEIAALGISQQDAEAIGIGWSNSGMHKGIAFALRYDTGEIAGFCSVIGGEVKLPKQLLPRTVHVLKRSA
;
A
#
# COMPACT_ATOMS: atom_id res chain seq x y z
N MET A 1 14.09 60.05 2.31
CA MET A 1 13.46 58.95 3.11
C MET A 1 12.12 58.63 2.46
N PRO A 2 11.87 57.39 2.03
CA PRO A 2 11.48 56.32 2.95
C PRO A 2 12.16 54.96 2.68
N SER A 3 12.46 54.26 3.78
CA SER A 3 12.97 52.89 3.81
C SER A 3 11.80 51.90 3.66
N LYS A 4 11.80 51.11 2.58
CA LYS A 4 10.90 49.96 2.42
C LYS A 4 11.60 48.72 2.94
N ARG A 5 11.11 48.22 4.08
CA ARG A 5 11.55 46.98 4.71
C ARG A 5 11.02 45.81 3.89
N ASN A 6 11.93 45.00 3.34
CA ASN A 6 11.60 43.69 2.79
C ASN A 6 11.38 42.73 3.96
N GLY A 7 10.12 42.49 4.31
CA GLY A 7 9.73 41.46 5.27
C GLY A 7 9.69 40.10 4.59
N THR A 8 10.77 39.35 4.69
CA THR A 8 10.81 37.92 4.33
C THR A 8 9.97 37.17 5.37
N LEU A 9 8.74 36.78 4.99
CA LEU A 9 7.92 35.85 5.75
C LEU A 9 8.48 34.44 5.57
N SER A 10 9.38 34.05 6.46
CA SER A 10 9.79 32.65 6.63
C SER A 10 8.67 31.92 7.36
N VAL A 11 7.87 31.13 6.65
CA VAL A 11 6.93 30.20 7.28
C VAL A 11 7.76 28.99 7.72
N GLU A 12 8.10 28.94 9.01
CA GLU A 12 8.70 27.77 9.63
C GLU A 12 7.67 26.64 9.64
N VAL A 13 7.83 25.69 8.71
CA VAL A 13 7.01 24.48 8.67
C VAL A 13 7.50 23.57 9.78
N HIS A 14 6.87 23.66 10.94
CA HIS A 14 7.06 22.71 12.02
C HIS A 14 6.57 21.33 11.54
N TYR A 15 7.51 20.46 11.16
CA TYR A 15 7.26 19.03 11.01
C TYR A 15 7.09 18.43 12.40
N GLY A 16 5.92 18.66 13.00
CA GLY A 16 5.47 17.90 14.15
C GLY A 16 5.45 16.43 13.77
N SER A 17 6.34 15.64 14.38
CA SER A 17 6.27 14.18 14.39
C SER A 17 4.96 13.80 15.10
N CYS A 18 3.85 13.76 14.35
CA CYS A 18 2.62 13.17 14.84
C CYS A 18 2.87 11.66 14.92
N PRO A 19 2.83 11.06 16.12
CA PRO A 19 2.99 9.62 16.26
C PRO A 19 1.91 8.94 15.43
N MET A 20 2.33 8.16 14.43
CA MET A 20 1.40 7.45 13.57
C MET A 20 0.61 6.47 14.45
N PRO A 21 -0.73 6.54 14.49
CA PRO A 21 -1.52 5.60 15.28
C PRO A 21 -1.21 4.17 14.84
N PHE A 22 -0.98 3.31 15.82
CA PHE A 22 -0.77 1.88 15.61
C PHE A 22 -2.14 1.20 15.54
N TYR A 23 -2.39 0.50 14.43
CA TYR A 23 -3.64 -0.22 14.20
C TYR A 23 -3.44 -1.70 14.47
N ASP A 24 -4.23 -2.26 15.38
CA ASP A 24 -4.34 -3.71 15.52
C ASP A 24 -5.31 -4.25 14.48
N PHE A 25 -4.76 -4.68 13.33
CA PHE A 25 -5.54 -5.22 12.22
C PHE A 25 -6.29 -6.49 12.58
N GLU A 26 -5.83 -7.26 13.57
CA GLU A 26 -6.49 -8.50 13.98
C GLU A 26 -7.68 -8.20 14.88
N ALA A 27 -7.51 -7.30 15.86
CA ALA A 27 -8.61 -6.83 16.70
C ALA A 27 -9.70 -6.14 15.87
N ILE A 28 -9.34 -5.31 14.89
CA ILE A 28 -10.31 -4.68 13.98
C ILE A 28 -11.08 -5.73 13.20
N LYS A 29 -10.42 -6.74 12.63
CA LYS A 29 -11.09 -7.81 11.87
C LYS A 29 -12.00 -8.68 12.73
N ALA A 30 -11.61 -8.97 13.98
CA ALA A 30 -12.36 -9.84 14.87
C ALA A 30 -13.62 -9.18 15.45
N SER A 31 -13.57 -7.87 15.65
CA SER A 31 -14.64 -7.08 16.28
C SER A 31 -15.64 -6.47 15.28
N THR A 32 -15.23 -6.33 14.01
CA THR A 32 -16.01 -5.59 13.02
C THR A 32 -16.77 -6.55 12.11
N ASP A 33 -18.11 -6.47 12.13
CA ASP A 33 -18.95 -7.22 11.20
C ASP A 33 -18.91 -6.59 9.79
N ILE A 34 -18.57 -7.41 8.80
CA ILE A 34 -18.47 -7.00 7.41
C ILE A 34 -19.82 -6.54 6.82
N LEU A 35 -20.95 -7.04 7.33
CA LEU A 35 -22.27 -6.60 6.86
C LEU A 35 -22.57 -5.18 7.34
N LYS A 36 -22.29 -4.89 8.61
CA LYS A 36 -22.46 -3.55 9.18
C LYS A 36 -21.58 -2.53 8.46
N VAL A 37 -20.33 -2.89 8.18
CA VAL A 37 -19.43 -2.05 7.39
C VAL A 37 -19.96 -1.80 5.97
N ALA A 38 -20.54 -2.82 5.34
CA ALA A 38 -21.12 -2.66 4.01
C ALA A 38 -22.35 -1.73 4.00
N GLU A 39 -23.16 -1.77 5.05
CA GLU A 39 -24.28 -0.84 5.25
C GLU A 39 -23.79 0.60 5.51
N ASP A 40 -22.76 0.77 6.33
CA ASP A 40 -22.17 2.08 6.65
C ASP A 40 -21.45 2.69 5.44
N LEU A 41 -20.91 1.86 4.54
CA LEU A 41 -20.42 2.25 3.21
C LEU A 41 -21.54 2.57 2.22
N GLN A 42 -22.81 2.52 2.67
CA GLN A 42 -24.01 2.80 1.87
C GLN A 42 -24.15 1.88 0.65
N LEU A 43 -23.70 0.64 0.75
CA LEU A 43 -23.83 -0.35 -0.32
C LEU A 43 -25.27 -0.89 -0.37
N THR A 44 -25.87 -0.94 -1.56
CA THR A 44 -27.20 -1.53 -1.75
C THR A 44 -27.13 -3.06 -1.76
N LEU A 45 -27.20 -3.68 -0.59
CA LEU A 45 -27.08 -5.13 -0.41
C LEU A 45 -28.38 -5.87 -0.82
N LYS A 46 -28.27 -6.79 -1.78
CA LYS A 46 -29.31 -7.77 -2.12
C LYS A 46 -28.89 -9.16 -1.70
N LYS A 47 -29.72 -9.86 -0.93
CA LYS A 47 -29.45 -11.24 -0.50
C LYS A 47 -29.48 -12.19 -1.69
N SER A 48 -28.45 -13.03 -1.83
CA SER A 48 -28.34 -14.02 -2.91
C SER A 48 -27.65 -15.28 -2.39
N GLY A 49 -28.44 -16.32 -2.09
CA GLY A 49 -27.94 -17.56 -1.51
C GLY A 49 -27.33 -17.34 -0.12
N ALA A 50 -26.10 -17.80 0.07
CA ALA A 50 -25.36 -17.69 1.33
C ALA A 50 -24.65 -16.33 1.55
N GLY A 51 -24.76 -15.39 0.60
CA GLY A 51 -24.12 -14.08 0.69
C GLY A 51 -25.00 -12.94 0.20
N TYR A 52 -24.42 -11.76 0.14
CA TYR A 52 -25.03 -10.52 -0.32
C TYR A 52 -24.32 -10.05 -1.57
N ARG A 53 -25.07 -9.46 -2.50
CA ARG A 53 -24.52 -8.89 -3.73
C ARG A 53 -24.92 -7.45 -3.85
N CYS A 54 -24.02 -6.64 -4.40
CA CYS A 54 -24.29 -5.25 -4.71
C CYS A 54 -23.45 -4.80 -5.92
N ALA A 55 -23.78 -3.62 -6.43
CA ALA A 55 -22.92 -2.93 -7.39
C ALA A 55 -21.64 -2.45 -6.67
N CYS A 56 -20.49 -2.52 -7.34
CA CYS A 56 -19.24 -2.05 -6.75
C CYS A 56 -19.05 -0.55 -7.05
N PRO A 57 -19.03 0.34 -6.04
CA PRO A 57 -18.91 1.78 -6.26
C PRO A 57 -17.55 2.16 -6.85
N ALA A 58 -16.48 1.46 -6.46
CA ALA A 58 -15.12 1.76 -6.91
C ALA A 58 -14.81 1.32 -8.34
N CYS A 59 -15.56 0.36 -8.88
CA CYS A 59 -15.28 -0.22 -10.19
C CYS A 59 -16.21 0.30 -11.29
N GLY A 60 -17.19 1.15 -10.96
CA GLY A 60 -18.20 1.63 -11.91
C GLY A 60 -19.05 0.50 -12.51
N ALA A 61 -18.96 -0.70 -11.94
CA ALA A 61 -19.67 -1.87 -12.42
C ALA A 61 -21.11 -1.74 -11.92
N ASN A 62 -21.97 -1.12 -12.74
CA ASN A 62 -23.38 -0.88 -12.46
C ASN A 62 -24.23 -2.18 -12.49
N ASN A 63 -23.58 -3.33 -12.35
CA ASN A 63 -24.22 -4.62 -12.29
C ASN A 63 -24.33 -5.06 -10.82
N GLU A 64 -25.52 -5.48 -10.41
CA GLU A 64 -25.84 -5.95 -9.05
C GLU A 64 -25.09 -7.23 -8.63
N ARG A 65 -24.16 -7.70 -9.48
CA ARG A 65 -23.30 -8.87 -9.29
C ARG A 65 -21.82 -8.49 -9.18
N GLY A 66 -21.48 -7.21 -9.24
CA GLY A 66 -20.10 -6.72 -9.28
C GLY A 66 -19.34 -6.99 -7.97
N LEU A 67 -20.02 -6.89 -6.82
CA LEU A 67 -19.47 -7.13 -5.49
C LEU A 67 -20.29 -8.19 -4.76
N VAL A 68 -19.62 -9.16 -4.14
CA VAL A 68 -20.22 -10.18 -3.30
C VAL A 68 -19.60 -10.14 -1.92
N ILE A 69 -20.45 -10.14 -0.90
CA ILE A 69 -20.07 -10.10 0.51
C ILE A 69 -20.62 -11.35 1.18
N THR A 70 -19.73 -12.16 1.74
CA THR A 70 -20.09 -13.40 2.41
C THR A 70 -19.68 -13.29 3.88
N PRO A 71 -20.65 -13.27 4.82
CA PRO A 71 -20.36 -13.25 6.25
C PRO A 71 -19.41 -14.40 6.63
N GLY A 72 -18.39 -14.11 7.44
CA GLY A 72 -17.38 -15.08 7.87
C GLY A 72 -16.31 -15.46 6.83
N LYS A 73 -16.47 -15.08 5.54
CA LYS A 73 -15.46 -15.34 4.49
C LYS A 73 -14.82 -14.07 3.92
N GLY A 74 -15.53 -12.95 3.92
CA GLY A 74 -15.04 -11.67 3.39
C GLY A 74 -15.80 -11.21 2.14
N TYR A 75 -15.18 -10.34 1.35
CA TYR A 75 -15.77 -9.83 0.11
C TYR A 75 -14.98 -10.26 -1.13
N TYR A 76 -15.64 -10.21 -2.29
CA TYR A 76 -15.04 -10.41 -3.60
C TYR A 76 -15.70 -9.52 -4.65
N CYS A 77 -14.89 -8.76 -5.37
CA CYS A 77 -15.26 -7.93 -6.50
C CYS A 77 -14.90 -8.62 -7.81
N PHE A 78 -15.89 -8.90 -8.64
CA PHE A 78 -15.71 -9.56 -9.93
C PHE A 78 -15.15 -8.64 -11.02
N ALA A 79 -15.35 -7.32 -10.90
CA ALA A 79 -14.88 -6.37 -11.91
C ALA A 79 -13.34 -6.22 -11.92
N GLN A 80 -12.71 -6.27 -10.75
CA GLN A 80 -11.25 -6.15 -10.59
C GLN A 80 -10.60 -7.45 -10.09
N MET A 81 -11.39 -8.51 -9.89
CA MET A 81 -10.95 -9.80 -9.35
C MET A 81 -10.22 -9.66 -7.99
N LYS A 82 -10.66 -8.71 -7.17
CA LYS A 82 -10.08 -8.41 -5.85
C LYS A 82 -11.01 -8.91 -4.75
N GLY A 83 -10.47 -9.51 -3.71
CA GLY A 83 -11.23 -9.89 -2.54
C GLY A 83 -10.37 -9.83 -1.28
N GLY A 84 -11.00 -9.97 -0.13
CA GLY A 84 -10.31 -9.96 1.16
C GLY A 84 -11.26 -9.72 2.33
N ASP A 85 -10.67 -9.27 3.43
CA ASP A 85 -11.37 -9.02 4.70
C ASP A 85 -12.06 -7.65 4.71
N VAL A 86 -12.72 -7.32 5.82
CA VAL A 86 -13.45 -6.05 6.05
C VAL A 86 -12.59 -4.80 5.79
N ILE A 87 -11.31 -4.84 6.14
CA ILE A 87 -10.36 -3.72 5.89
C ILE A 87 -10.12 -3.54 4.40
N ALA A 88 -9.99 -4.66 3.68
CA ALA A 88 -9.81 -4.63 2.24
C ALA A 88 -11.11 -4.22 1.52
N LEU A 89 -12.30 -4.45 2.10
CA LEU A 89 -13.58 -3.99 1.56
C LEU A 89 -13.64 -2.47 1.58
N VAL A 90 -13.32 -1.86 2.73
CA VAL A 90 -13.24 -0.39 2.88
C VAL A 90 -12.19 0.20 1.95
N GLY A 91 -10.99 -0.39 1.94
CA GLY A 91 -9.92 0.06 1.04
C GLY A 91 -10.31 -0.02 -0.44
N HIS A 92 -11.06 -1.05 -0.83
CA HIS A 92 -11.53 -1.21 -2.21
C HIS A 92 -12.62 -0.21 -2.56
N THR A 93 -13.63 -0.05 -1.70
CA THR A 93 -14.81 0.80 -1.95
C THR A 93 -14.47 2.29 -1.93
N LEU A 94 -13.61 2.73 -1.00
CA LEU A 94 -13.15 4.11 -0.87
C LEU A 94 -11.88 4.41 -1.69
N ASN A 95 -11.27 3.39 -2.30
CA ASN A 95 -10.03 3.50 -3.07
C ASN A 95 -8.85 4.08 -2.28
N ILE A 96 -8.74 3.69 -1.01
CA ILE A 96 -7.71 4.13 -0.05
C ILE A 96 -6.75 3.01 0.32
N GLY A 97 -5.62 3.35 0.95
CA GLY A 97 -4.65 2.37 1.43
C GLY A 97 -5.19 1.52 2.60
N THR A 98 -4.63 0.33 2.83
CA THR A 98 -5.02 -0.55 3.95
C THR A 98 -4.89 0.11 5.33
N LYS A 99 -3.88 0.96 5.52
CA LYS A 99 -3.69 1.71 6.77
C LYS A 99 -4.75 2.79 6.99
N GLU A 100 -5.12 3.50 5.92
CA GLU A 100 -6.20 4.50 5.96
C GLU A 100 -7.56 3.82 6.17
N ALA A 101 -7.80 2.68 5.54
CA ALA A 101 -8.99 1.87 5.76
C ALA A 101 -9.10 1.35 7.19
N ALA A 102 -7.99 0.93 7.80
CA ALA A 102 -7.96 0.55 9.22
C ALA A 102 -8.24 1.75 10.13
N GLY A 103 -7.71 2.93 9.81
CA GLY A 103 -8.03 4.17 10.51
C GLY A 103 -9.50 4.53 10.45
N TRP A 104 -10.10 4.43 9.27
CA TRP A 104 -11.53 4.67 9.08
C TRP A 104 -12.39 3.71 9.93
N LEU A 105 -12.03 2.42 9.97
CA LEU A 105 -12.72 1.43 10.80
C LEU A 105 -12.52 1.70 12.31
N GLN A 106 -11.32 2.13 12.72
CA GLN A 106 -11.08 2.44 14.12
C GLN A 106 -11.86 3.68 14.57
N GLU A 107 -11.94 4.72 13.73
CA GLU A 107 -12.72 5.92 14.03
C GLU A 107 -14.22 5.62 14.11
N MET A 108 -14.73 4.78 13.20
CA MET A 108 -16.15 4.42 13.12
C MET A 108 -16.62 3.48 14.25
N TYR A 109 -15.80 2.52 14.67
CA TYR A 109 -16.24 1.44 15.57
C TYR A 109 -15.54 1.39 16.93
N PHE A 110 -14.44 2.12 17.11
CA PHE A 110 -13.61 2.08 18.32
C PHE A 110 -13.45 3.44 19.00
N THR A 111 -14.33 4.40 18.71
CA THR A 111 -14.32 5.73 19.36
C THR A 111 -14.75 5.62 20.83
N GLY A 112 -13.77 5.35 21.69
CA GLY A 112 -13.87 5.36 23.14
C GLY A 112 -12.57 4.86 23.79
N GLU A 113 -11.79 5.79 24.34
CA GLU A 113 -10.64 5.61 25.26
C GLU A 113 -9.82 4.31 25.21
N GLY A 114 -8.57 4.43 24.79
CA GLY A 114 -7.56 3.45 25.15
C GLY A 114 -6.37 3.43 24.20
N THR A 115 -5.48 4.40 24.31
CA THR A 115 -4.07 4.21 23.99
C THR A 115 -3.54 3.09 24.90
N ARG A 116 -3.79 1.83 24.54
CA ARG A 116 -3.23 0.67 25.24
C ARG A 116 -1.84 0.41 24.66
N THR A 117 -0.87 1.16 25.15
CA THR A 117 0.53 0.70 25.18
C THR A 117 0.58 -0.50 26.11
N VAL A 118 0.49 -1.71 25.57
CA VAL A 118 0.76 -2.92 26.34
C VAL A 118 2.27 -3.17 26.28
N GLN A 119 2.93 -2.91 27.40
CA GLN A 119 4.30 -3.30 27.68
C GLN A 119 4.40 -4.83 27.64
N SER A 120 5.40 -5.32 26.91
CA SER A 120 5.83 -6.71 26.91
C SER A 120 6.30 -7.10 28.31
N GLN A 121 5.67 -8.09 28.94
CA GLN A 121 6.25 -8.81 30.07
C GLN A 121 6.35 -10.29 29.74
N GLU A 122 7.59 -10.76 29.78
CA GLU A 122 8.03 -12.14 29.69
C GLU A 122 7.62 -12.92 30.95
N ALA A 123 7.17 -14.18 30.79
CA ALA A 123 7.60 -15.33 31.60
C ALA A 123 6.75 -16.57 31.32
N GLY A 124 7.40 -17.73 31.14
CA GLY A 124 6.85 -19.02 31.58
C GLY A 124 6.67 -20.10 30.51
N GLN A 125 7.75 -20.79 30.15
CA GLN A 125 7.78 -22.10 29.49
C GLN A 125 7.17 -23.21 30.35
N VAL A 126 6.45 -24.18 29.73
CA VAL A 126 6.88 -25.59 29.57
C VAL A 126 5.98 -26.33 28.53
N PRO A 127 6.43 -27.45 27.91
CA PRO A 127 6.19 -27.74 26.49
C PRO A 127 5.26 -28.93 26.25
N THR A 128 4.48 -28.89 25.17
CA THR A 128 3.98 -30.10 24.51
C THR A 128 3.86 -29.85 23.01
N VAL A 129 4.46 -30.75 22.24
CA VAL A 129 4.82 -30.65 20.82
C VAL A 129 3.60 -30.57 19.87
N PRO A 130 3.59 -29.66 18.88
CA PRO A 130 2.82 -29.83 17.63
C PRO A 130 3.69 -29.79 16.35
N PRO A 131 3.28 -30.47 15.26
CA PRO A 131 4.06 -30.57 14.02
C PRO A 131 3.96 -29.32 13.13
N LYS A 132 5.08 -28.58 13.10
CA LYS A 132 5.69 -27.81 11.99
C LYS A 132 4.83 -27.52 10.73
N LYS A 133 4.29 -26.31 10.64
CA LYS A 133 4.31 -25.47 9.42
C LYS A 133 4.70 -24.06 9.84
N GLU A 134 5.97 -23.73 9.62
CA GLU A 134 6.61 -22.46 9.96
C GLU A 134 5.98 -21.28 9.19
N SER A 135 4.94 -20.68 9.77
CA SER A 135 4.59 -19.29 9.51
C SER A 135 5.55 -18.41 10.31
N ARG A 136 6.75 -18.21 9.74
CA ARG A 136 7.70 -17.22 10.25
C ARG A 136 7.06 -15.84 10.14
N GLU A 137 6.90 -15.20 11.28
CA GLU A 137 6.58 -13.80 11.46
C GLU A 137 7.26 -12.94 10.39
N LYS A 138 6.51 -12.02 9.78
CA LYS A 138 7.11 -10.90 9.08
C LYS A 138 6.67 -9.61 9.78
N PRO A 139 7.61 -8.85 10.38
CA PRO A 139 7.33 -7.48 10.80
C PRO A 139 6.90 -6.68 9.56
N ALA A 140 6.13 -5.60 9.75
CA ALA A 140 5.75 -4.67 8.69
C ALA A 140 6.95 -4.46 7.75
N ALA A 141 6.88 -5.04 6.55
CA ALA A 141 8.03 -5.10 5.68
C ALA A 141 8.30 -3.68 5.20
N SER A 142 9.17 -2.98 5.91
CA SER A 142 9.96 -1.90 5.34
C SER A 142 10.52 -2.46 4.03
N PHE A 143 9.99 -1.96 2.92
CA PHE A 143 10.51 -2.33 1.61
C PHE A 143 11.96 -1.89 1.60
N ASN A 144 12.87 -2.86 1.73
CA ASN A 144 14.31 -2.61 1.81
C ASN A 144 14.81 -2.40 0.38
N PRO A 145 15.12 -1.16 -0.04
CA PRO A 145 15.41 -0.87 -1.45
C PRO A 145 16.66 -1.62 -1.91
N ASN A 146 17.68 -1.71 -1.03
CA ASN A 146 18.91 -2.44 -1.29
C ASN A 146 18.68 -3.96 -1.44
N ALA A 147 17.80 -4.53 -0.61
CA ALA A 147 17.46 -5.96 -0.71
C ALA A 147 16.62 -6.29 -1.95
N TYR A 148 15.90 -5.30 -2.48
CA TYR A 148 15.19 -5.43 -3.75
C TYR A 148 16.15 -5.31 -4.94
N LEU A 149 17.08 -4.34 -4.91
CA LEU A 149 18.14 -4.19 -5.91
C LEU A 149 18.96 -5.48 -6.06
N ALA A 150 19.34 -6.11 -4.95
CA ALA A 150 20.10 -7.37 -4.97
C ALA A 150 19.34 -8.57 -5.57
N LYS A 151 18.01 -8.48 -5.71
CA LYS A 151 17.17 -9.53 -6.32
C LYS A 151 16.98 -9.35 -7.81
N LEU A 152 17.29 -8.17 -8.34
CA LEU A 152 17.20 -7.89 -9.76
C LEU A 152 18.17 -8.79 -10.51
N ARG A 153 17.71 -9.35 -11.63
CA ARG A 153 18.52 -10.25 -12.46
C ARG A 153 18.72 -9.65 -13.83
N TYR A 154 19.91 -9.84 -14.39
CA TYR A 154 20.12 -9.56 -15.79
C TYR A 154 19.29 -10.55 -16.64
N SER A 155 18.71 -10.05 -17.72
CA SER A 155 17.81 -10.80 -18.61
C SER A 155 18.03 -10.37 -20.05
N ASP A 156 17.58 -11.19 -20.99
CA ASP A 156 17.71 -10.93 -22.42
C ASP A 156 16.97 -9.66 -22.85
N GLU A 157 15.93 -9.25 -22.11
CA GLU A 157 15.18 -8.01 -22.38
C GLU A 157 16.01 -6.76 -22.07
N ILE A 158 16.94 -6.84 -21.12
CA ILE A 158 17.87 -5.75 -20.81
C ILE A 158 19.02 -5.72 -21.81
N ALA A 159 19.50 -6.90 -22.22
CA ALA A 159 20.47 -7.03 -23.30
C ALA A 159 19.92 -6.45 -24.61
N ALA A 160 18.64 -6.66 -24.90
CA ALA A 160 17.95 -6.11 -26.07
C ALA A 160 17.86 -4.57 -26.05
N LEU A 161 17.92 -3.93 -24.87
CA LEU A 161 18.03 -2.47 -24.75
C LEU A 161 19.45 -1.95 -25.02
N GLY A 162 20.41 -2.84 -25.28
CA GLY A 162 21.82 -2.50 -25.51
C GLY A 162 22.59 -2.16 -24.22
N ILE A 163 22.04 -2.50 -23.05
CA ILE A 163 22.66 -2.25 -21.75
C ILE A 163 23.49 -3.48 -21.38
N SER A 164 24.79 -3.30 -21.13
CA SER A 164 25.65 -4.40 -20.70
C SER A 164 25.28 -4.86 -19.29
N GLN A 165 25.61 -6.11 -18.93
CA GLN A 165 25.38 -6.61 -17.56
C GLN A 165 26.08 -5.73 -16.51
N GLN A 166 27.31 -5.31 -16.80
CA GLN A 166 28.10 -4.50 -15.87
C GLN A 166 27.47 -3.12 -15.65
N ASP A 167 26.96 -2.49 -16.71
CA ASP A 167 26.24 -1.22 -16.60
C ASP A 167 24.92 -1.43 -15.85
N ALA A 168 24.14 -2.45 -16.22
CA ALA A 168 22.87 -2.76 -15.57
C ALA A 168 23.03 -2.92 -14.04
N GLU A 169 24.07 -3.63 -13.60
CA GLU A 169 24.39 -3.76 -12.17
C GLU A 169 24.81 -2.43 -11.53
N ALA A 170 25.64 -1.64 -12.22
CA ALA A 170 26.12 -0.35 -11.72
C ALA A 170 24.98 0.67 -11.52
N ILE A 171 24.04 0.75 -12.46
CA ILE A 171 22.90 1.69 -12.40
C ILE A 171 21.65 1.08 -11.76
N GLY A 172 21.69 -0.19 -11.33
CA GLY A 172 20.59 -0.84 -10.62
C GLY A 172 19.39 -1.15 -11.51
N ILE A 173 19.65 -1.55 -12.75
CA ILE A 173 18.66 -2.07 -13.69
C ILE A 173 18.64 -3.58 -13.59
N GLY A 174 17.44 -4.15 -13.52
CA GLY A 174 17.30 -5.57 -13.73
C GLY A 174 15.87 -6.03 -13.85
N TRP A 175 15.71 -7.30 -14.15
CA TRP A 175 14.43 -7.95 -14.26
C TRP A 175 13.92 -8.35 -12.89
N SER A 176 12.64 -8.09 -12.63
CA SER A 176 11.95 -8.51 -11.43
C SER A 176 10.76 -9.40 -11.77
N ASN A 177 10.68 -10.53 -11.07
CA ASN A 177 9.56 -11.47 -11.15
C ASN A 177 8.48 -11.22 -10.08
N SER A 178 8.59 -10.12 -9.30
CA SER A 178 7.81 -9.94 -8.07
C SER A 178 6.93 -8.68 -8.07
N GLY A 179 5.65 -8.89 -7.74
CA GLY A 179 4.71 -7.86 -7.33
C GLY A 179 4.38 -6.83 -8.42
N MET A 180 4.18 -5.57 -7.99
CA MET A 180 3.76 -4.44 -8.84
C MET A 180 4.79 -4.03 -9.90
N HIS A 181 5.99 -4.62 -9.87
CA HIS A 181 7.14 -4.32 -10.72
C HIS A 181 7.58 -5.51 -11.59
N LYS A 182 6.65 -6.39 -11.98
CA LYS A 182 6.95 -7.54 -12.85
C LYS A 182 7.38 -7.04 -14.24
N GLY A 183 8.68 -7.00 -14.50
CA GLY A 183 9.26 -6.42 -15.72
C GLY A 183 10.68 -5.89 -15.51
N ILE A 184 11.13 -5.06 -16.44
CA ILE A 184 12.40 -4.34 -16.33
C ILE A 184 12.23 -3.25 -15.28
N ALA A 185 13.00 -3.31 -14.20
CA ALA A 185 13.01 -2.34 -13.12
C ALA A 185 14.30 -1.52 -13.14
N PHE A 186 14.15 -0.23 -12.85
CA PHE A 186 15.19 0.79 -12.79
C PHE A 186 15.23 1.37 -11.38
N ALA A 187 16.38 1.32 -10.72
CA ALA A 187 16.59 2.02 -9.47
C ALA A 187 16.65 3.53 -9.72
N LEU A 188 15.79 4.28 -9.05
CA LEU A 188 15.84 5.73 -8.99
C LEU A 188 16.60 6.13 -7.74
N ARG A 189 17.59 6.99 -7.88
CA ARG A 189 18.44 7.45 -6.77
C ARG A 189 18.31 8.96 -6.59
N TYR A 190 18.44 9.41 -5.35
CA TYR A 190 18.66 10.82 -5.03
C TYR A 190 20.09 11.22 -5.41
N ASP A 191 20.36 12.53 -5.42
CA ASP A 191 21.72 13.09 -5.56
C ASP A 191 22.68 12.59 -4.47
N THR A 192 22.15 12.26 -3.29
CA THR A 192 22.87 11.60 -2.18
C THR A 192 23.30 10.16 -2.48
N GLY A 193 22.82 9.56 -3.58
CA GLY A 193 23.09 8.16 -3.96
C GLY A 193 22.15 7.14 -3.32
N GLU A 194 21.29 7.56 -2.40
CA GLU A 194 20.25 6.73 -1.79
C GLU A 194 19.17 6.33 -2.80
N ILE A 195 18.63 5.12 -2.69
CA ILE A 195 17.57 4.64 -3.58
C ILE A 195 16.24 5.28 -3.17
N ALA A 196 15.75 6.18 -4.01
CA ALA A 196 14.46 6.86 -3.88
C ALA A 196 13.27 5.93 -4.20
N GLY A 197 13.48 4.97 -5.10
CA GLY A 197 12.44 4.00 -5.45
C GLY A 197 12.81 3.20 -6.71
N PHE A 198 11.85 2.44 -7.23
CA PHE A 198 12.02 1.68 -8.46
C PHE A 198 10.95 2.02 -9.48
N CYS A 199 11.37 2.33 -10.70
CA CYS A 199 10.49 2.46 -11.85
C CYS A 199 10.47 1.13 -12.59
N SER A 200 9.32 0.66 -13.06
CA SER A 200 9.25 -0.61 -13.81
C SER A 200 8.47 -0.46 -15.11
N VAL A 201 8.97 -1.06 -16.20
CA VAL A 201 8.28 -1.12 -17.49
C VAL A 201 7.55 -2.46 -17.60
N ILE A 202 6.23 -2.41 -17.74
CA ILE A 202 5.36 -3.59 -17.84
C ILE A 202 4.47 -3.43 -19.06
N GLY A 203 4.64 -4.29 -20.08
CA GLY A 203 3.80 -4.26 -21.28
C GLY A 203 3.87 -2.94 -22.07
N GLY A 204 4.99 -2.23 -22.01
CA GLY A 204 5.18 -0.91 -22.64
C GLY A 204 4.72 0.28 -21.79
N GLU A 205 4.12 0.04 -20.62
CA GLU A 205 3.71 1.09 -19.68
C GLU A 205 4.75 1.26 -18.56
N VAL A 206 5.08 2.51 -18.24
CA VAL A 206 6.04 2.88 -17.21
C VAL A 206 5.31 3.08 -15.88
N LYS A 207 5.59 2.24 -14.88
CA LYS A 207 5.08 2.42 -13.51
C LYS A 207 6.12 3.09 -12.63
N LEU A 208 5.80 4.32 -12.21
CA LEU A 208 6.61 5.11 -11.30
C LEU A 208 6.18 4.90 -9.83
N PRO A 209 7.11 5.03 -8.87
CA PRO A 209 6.76 5.11 -7.46
C PRO A 209 5.82 6.28 -7.20
N LYS A 210 4.71 6.05 -6.50
CA LYS A 210 3.74 7.11 -6.15
C LYS A 210 4.37 8.25 -5.34
N GLN A 211 5.44 7.97 -4.63
CA GLN A 211 6.23 8.93 -3.84
C GLN A 211 7.05 9.90 -4.70
N LEU A 212 7.35 9.52 -5.95
CA LEU A 212 8.14 10.32 -6.91
C LEU A 212 7.27 11.06 -7.92
N LEU A 213 5.94 11.00 -7.78
CA LEU A 213 5.01 11.84 -8.54
C LEU A 213 4.75 13.13 -7.75
N PRO A 214 5.43 14.25 -8.04
CA PRO A 214 4.97 15.54 -7.55
C PRO A 214 3.66 15.93 -8.26
N ARG A 215 2.75 16.61 -7.55
CA ARG A 215 1.67 17.43 -8.13
C ARG A 215 2.18 18.60 -9.00
N THR A 216 3.49 18.67 -9.26
CA THR A 216 4.16 19.76 -9.95
C THR A 216 5.03 19.19 -11.06
N VAL A 217 4.51 19.23 -12.29
CA VAL A 217 5.28 18.97 -13.51
C VAL A 217 6.20 20.18 -13.71
N HIS A 218 7.51 20.02 -13.47
CA HIS A 218 8.48 21.00 -13.94
C HIS A 218 8.71 20.79 -15.44
N VAL A 219 8.17 21.69 -16.26
CA VAL A 219 8.46 21.72 -17.69
C VAL A 219 9.93 22.09 -17.87
N LEU A 220 10.76 21.10 -18.18
CA LEU A 220 12.14 21.33 -18.57
C LEU A 220 12.14 22.01 -19.94
N LYS A 221 12.48 23.31 -19.98
CA LYS A 221 12.77 23.99 -21.24
C LYS A 221 14.11 23.44 -21.74
N ARG A 222 14.12 22.89 -22.96
CA ARG A 222 15.37 22.60 -23.67
C ARG A 222 16.13 23.92 -23.82
N SER A 223 17.31 24.00 -23.22
CA SER A 223 18.29 25.01 -23.61
C SER A 223 18.70 24.70 -25.05
N ALA A 224 18.47 25.67 -25.94
CA ALA A 224 18.95 25.66 -27.31
C ALA A 224 20.48 25.78 -27.36
#